data_AF-A0A023EG88-F1
#
_entry.id   AF-A0A023EG88-F1
#
_cell.length_a   1.000
_cell.length_b   1.000
_cell.length_c   1.000
_cell.angle_alpha   90.00
_cell.angle_beta   90.00
_cell.angle_gamma   90.00
#
_symmetry.space_group_name_H-M   'P 1'
#
loop_
_entity.id
_entity.type
_entity.pdbx_description
1 polymer ?
#
loop_
_entity_poly.entity_id
_entity_poly.type
_entity_poly.pdbx_seq_one_letter_code
_entity_poly.pdbx_strand_id
1 'polypeptide(L)'
;MCIVWIGSLSYVVAWMITIIGDTLKIPDSVMGITFLAAGTSVPEAVSSVIVAKQGYGSMGISNSIGSNTFDILLCLGLPWFIKAAFSPIEKGHHWVGINSAGLEYSAISLLSTLLMLYIAFWLNKFRLDRRVGYACLIMYAVFLILASLIELNVFFPVNLPTCVR
;
A
#
# COMPACT_ATOMS: atom_id res chain seq x y z
N MET A 1 17.72 5.51 -20.59
CA MET A 1 17.85 6.74 -19.77
C MET A 1 16.74 6.87 -18.74
N CYS A 2 15.45 6.82 -19.11
CA CYS A 2 14.34 6.99 -18.15
C CYS A 2 14.33 5.93 -17.03
N ILE A 3 14.65 4.67 -17.32
CA ILE A 3 14.71 3.59 -16.32
C ILE A 3 15.74 3.90 -15.22
N VAL A 4 16.91 4.44 -15.59
CA VAL A 4 17.97 4.79 -14.63
C VAL A 4 17.55 5.99 -13.78
N TRP A 5 16.89 6.98 -14.38
CA TRP A 5 16.36 8.14 -13.67
C TRP A 5 15.24 7.77 -12.70
N ILE A 6 14.28 6.94 -13.13
CA ILE A 6 13.21 6.46 -12.26
C ILE A 6 13.79 5.63 -11.11
N GLY A 7 14.72 4.71 -11.40
CA GLY A 7 15.34 3.88 -10.36
C GLY A 7 16.12 4.69 -9.33
N SER A 8 16.93 5.66 -9.77
CA SER A 8 17.69 6.54 -8.86
C SER A 8 16.78 7.44 -8.02
N LEU A 9 15.76 8.05 -8.63
CA LEU A 9 14.80 8.89 -7.89
C LEU A 9 13.98 8.07 -6.89
N SER A 10 13.51 6.88 -7.26
CA SER A 10 12.79 5.99 -6.34
C SER A 10 13.66 5.58 -5.15
N TYR A 11 14.95 5.33 -5.36
CA TYR A 11 15.89 5.04 -4.27
C TYR A 11 16.06 6.23 -3.33
N VAL A 12 16.25 7.45 -3.88
CA VAL A 12 16.38 8.68 -3.08
C VAL A 12 15.10 8.95 -2.29
N VAL A 13 13.91 8.77 -2.88
CA VAL A 13 12.63 8.95 -2.20
C VAL A 13 12.49 7.96 -1.03
N ALA A 14 12.76 6.68 -1.26
CA ALA A 14 12.71 5.67 -0.20
C ALA A 14 13.68 6.00 0.94
N TRP A 15 14.91 6.43 0.61
CA TRP A 15 15.92 6.78 1.61
C TRP A 15 15.55 8.03 2.42
N MET A 16 15.00 9.06 1.77
CA MET A 16 14.56 10.26 2.48
C MET A 16 13.39 9.99 3.41
N ILE A 17 12.45 9.14 2.99
CA ILE A 17 11.28 8.75 3.81
C ILE A 17 11.73 8.03 5.09
N THR A 18 12.70 7.13 5.02
CA THR A 18 13.20 6.42 6.21
C THR A 18 13.95 7.37 7.16
N ILE A 19 14.77 8.29 6.64
CA ILE A 19 15.45 9.30 7.48
C ILE A 19 14.44 10.19 8.20
N ILE A 20 13.39 10.64 7.50
CA ILE A 20 12.34 11.48 8.09
C ILE A 20 11.55 10.68 9.13
N GLY A 21 11.21 9.42 8.83
CA GLY A 21 10.53 8.51 9.75
C GLY A 21 11.29 8.35 11.07
N ASP A 22 12.59 8.07 10.99
CA ASP A 22 13.46 7.93 12.15
C ASP A 22 13.57 9.23 12.97
N THR A 23 13.69 10.38 12.27
CA THR A 23 13.75 11.70 12.91
C THR A 23 12.45 12.03 13.67
N LEU A 24 11.30 11.64 13.13
CA LEU A 24 9.98 11.86 13.72
C LEU A 24 9.56 10.75 14.71
N LYS A 25 10.40 9.72 14.91
CA LYS A 25 10.10 8.50 15.68
C LYS A 25 8.83 7.78 15.20
N ILE A 26 8.57 7.83 13.90
CA ILE A 26 7.45 7.13 13.25
C ILE A 26 8.01 5.83 12.66
N PRO A 27 7.37 4.67 12.88
CA PRO A 27 7.81 3.41 12.28
C PRO A 27 7.83 3.48 10.75
N ASP A 28 8.85 2.85 10.14
CA ASP A 28 8.99 2.78 8.68
C ASP A 28 7.74 2.16 8.01
N SER A 29 7.09 1.22 8.68
CA SER A 29 5.83 0.60 8.25
C SER A 29 4.72 1.64 8.04
N VAL A 30 4.57 2.59 8.97
CA VAL A 30 3.56 3.66 8.88
C VAL A 30 3.90 4.61 7.74
N MET A 31 5.18 4.99 7.62
CA MET A 31 5.64 5.86 6.53
C MET A 31 5.43 5.21 5.15
N GLY A 32 5.57 3.88 5.07
CA GLY A 32 5.29 3.10 3.87
C GLY A 32 3.81 3.10 3.48
N ILE A 33 2.91 2.73 4.40
CA ILE A 33 1.46 2.63 4.11
C ILE A 33 0.78 4.00 3.93
N THR A 34 1.40 5.09 4.39
CA THR A 34 0.86 6.45 4.27
C THR A 34 1.56 7.26 3.19
N PHE A 35 2.79 7.72 3.44
CA PHE A 35 3.50 8.67 2.58
C PHE A 35 3.96 8.04 1.27
N LEU A 36 4.59 6.86 1.33
CA LEU A 36 5.06 6.19 0.12
C LEU A 36 3.88 5.77 -0.76
N ALA A 37 2.86 5.14 -0.16
CA ALA A 37 1.64 4.74 -0.86
C ALA A 37 0.87 5.93 -1.46
N ALA A 38 0.74 7.05 -0.72
CA ALA A 38 0.10 8.25 -1.27
C ALA A 38 0.91 8.83 -2.44
N GLY A 39 2.25 8.83 -2.34
CA GLY A 39 3.14 9.33 -3.38
C GLY A 39 2.98 8.60 -4.72
N THR A 40 2.77 7.28 -4.70
CA THR A 40 2.57 6.48 -5.92
C THR A 40 1.14 6.58 -6.45
N SER A 41 0.12 6.62 -5.59
CA SER A 41 -1.29 6.63 -6.02
C SER A 41 -1.81 8.01 -6.44
N VAL A 42 -1.21 9.12 -5.99
CA VAL A 42 -1.68 10.48 -6.35
C VAL A 42 -1.62 10.74 -7.87
N PRO A 43 -0.51 10.48 -8.58
CA PRO A 43 -0.46 10.64 -10.04
C PRO A 43 -1.50 9.79 -10.78
N GLU A 44 -1.72 8.55 -10.32
CA GLU A 44 -2.72 7.65 -10.91
C GLU A 44 -4.14 8.16 -10.69
N ALA A 45 -4.44 8.65 -9.47
CA ALA A 45 -5.73 9.25 -9.15
C ALA A 45 -6.01 10.47 -10.03
N VAL A 46 -5.01 11.35 -10.22
CA VAL A 46 -5.13 12.51 -11.11
C VAL A 46 -5.42 12.07 -12.55
N SER A 47 -4.69 11.09 -13.07
CA SER A 47 -4.93 10.53 -14.41
C SER A 47 -6.34 9.96 -14.57
N SER A 48 -6.77 9.12 -13.61
CA SER A 48 -8.12 8.54 -13.58
C SER A 48 -9.23 9.60 -13.53
N VAL A 49 -9.03 10.69 -12.77
CA VAL A 49 -9.99 11.80 -12.70
C VAL A 49 -10.08 12.56 -14.03
N ILE A 50 -8.95 12.79 -14.71
CA ILE A 50 -8.93 13.48 -16.01
C ILE A 50 -9.70 12.64 -17.05
N VAL A 51 -9.42 11.34 -17.13
CA VAL A 51 -10.07 10.42 -18.07
C VAL A 51 -11.56 10.26 -17.75
N ALA A 52 -11.93 10.20 -16.47
CA ALA A 52 -13.33 10.19 -16.05
C ALA A 52 -14.08 11.47 -16.45
N LYS A 53 -13.44 12.65 -16.34
CA LYS A 53 -14.01 13.93 -16.81
C LYS A 53 -14.22 13.99 -18.32
N GLN A 54 -13.42 13.24 -19.08
CA GLN A 54 -13.57 13.12 -20.54
C GLN A 54 -14.70 12.15 -20.95
N GLY A 55 -15.43 11.56 -20.00
CA GLY A 55 -16.52 10.61 -20.25
C GLY A 55 -16.09 9.14 -20.27
N TYR A 56 -14.79 8.86 -20.11
CA TYR A 56 -14.23 7.50 -20.10
C TYR A 56 -14.09 6.95 -18.68
N GLY A 57 -15.17 7.05 -17.87
CA GLY A 57 -15.16 6.60 -16.48
C GLY A 57 -14.83 5.11 -16.29
N SER A 58 -15.24 4.26 -17.24
CA SER A 58 -14.90 2.82 -17.25
C SER A 58 -13.40 2.58 -17.37
N MET A 59 -12.68 3.42 -18.11
CA MET A 59 -11.23 3.35 -18.28
C MET A 59 -10.49 3.74 -16.99
N GLY A 60 -11.00 4.73 -16.25
CA GLY A 60 -10.46 5.08 -14.94
C GLY A 60 -10.59 3.94 -13.93
N ILE A 61 -11.73 3.23 -13.92
CA ILE A 61 -11.92 2.07 -13.05
C ILE A 61 -10.99 0.93 -13.45
N SER A 62 -10.86 0.63 -14.74
CA SER A 62 -9.97 -0.44 -15.21
C SER A 62 -8.50 -0.15 -14.89
N ASN A 63 -8.06 1.10 -15.02
CA ASN A 63 -6.71 1.51 -14.67
C ASN A 63 -6.44 1.30 -13.17
N SER A 64 -7.38 1.73 -12.32
CA SER A 64 -7.24 1.62 -10.86
C SER A 64 -7.20 0.17 -10.38
N ILE A 65 -8.02 -0.71 -10.96
CA ILE A 65 -8.01 -2.15 -10.62
C ILE A 65 -6.74 -2.83 -11.18
N GLY A 66 -6.36 -2.48 -12.40
CA GLY A 66 -5.19 -3.04 -13.08
C GLY A 66 -3.87 -2.70 -12.37
N SER A 67 -3.67 -1.44 -11.98
CA SER A 67 -2.43 -1.01 -11.33
C SER A 67 -2.23 -1.71 -9.98
N ASN A 68 -3.26 -1.75 -9.12
CA ASN A 68 -3.19 -2.47 -7.85
C ASN A 68 -2.92 -3.98 -8.03
N THR A 69 -3.50 -4.59 -9.05
CA THR A 69 -3.27 -6.01 -9.36
C THR A 69 -1.82 -6.25 -9.82
N PHE A 70 -1.29 -5.34 -10.65
CA PHE A 70 0.10 -5.36 -11.11
C PHE A 70 1.07 -5.20 -9.93
N ASP A 71 0.82 -4.26 -9.02
CA ASP A 71 1.67 -4.02 -7.86
C ASP A 71 1.74 -5.23 -6.91
N ILE A 72 0.61 -5.88 -6.65
CA ILE A 72 0.60 -7.06 -5.78
C ILE A 72 1.34 -8.23 -6.43
N LEU A 73 1.13 -8.48 -7.72
CA LEU A 73 1.72 -9.64 -8.40
C LEU A 73 3.19 -9.44 -8.73
N LEU A 74 3.55 -8.27 -9.26
CA LEU A 74 4.90 -8.00 -9.76
C LEU A 74 5.74 -7.20 -8.77
N CYS A 75 5.23 -6.10 -8.21
CA CYS A 75 6.03 -5.26 -7.32
C CYS A 75 6.28 -5.91 -5.95
N LEU A 76 5.33 -6.70 -5.43
CA LEU A 76 5.54 -7.50 -4.21
C LEU A 76 6.06 -8.92 -4.51
N GLY A 77 5.46 -9.62 -5.48
CA GLY A 77 5.79 -11.01 -5.77
C GLY A 77 7.20 -11.22 -6.34
N LEU A 78 7.66 -10.35 -7.25
CA LEU A 78 8.95 -10.51 -7.94
C LEU A 78 10.16 -10.31 -6.99
N PRO A 79 10.23 -9.27 -6.13
CA PRO A 79 11.34 -9.15 -5.18
C PRO A 79 11.38 -10.30 -4.18
N TRP A 80 10.22 -10.80 -3.75
CA TRP A 80 10.15 -11.92 -2.83
C TRP A 80 10.63 -13.23 -3.47
N PHE A 81 10.23 -13.48 -4.72
CA PHE A 81 10.72 -14.59 -5.53
C PHE A 81 12.23 -14.52 -5.76
N ILE A 82 12.76 -13.35 -6.14
CA ILE A 82 14.20 -13.15 -6.33
C ILE A 82 14.96 -13.40 -5.02
N LYS A 83 14.47 -12.88 -3.90
CA LYS A 83 15.09 -13.09 -2.59
C LYS A 83 15.12 -14.57 -2.21
N ALA A 84 14.00 -15.28 -2.39
CA ALA A 84 13.89 -16.70 -2.09
C ALA A 84 14.77 -17.59 -3.01
N ALA A 85 14.92 -17.20 -4.28
CA ALA A 85 15.68 -17.95 -5.27
C ALA A 85 17.20 -17.71 -5.19
N PHE A 86 17.63 -16.46 -4.98
CA PHE A 86 19.05 -16.07 -5.09
C PHE A 86 19.75 -15.82 -3.74
N SER A 87 19.01 -15.48 -2.68
CA SER A 87 19.58 -15.17 -1.36
C SER A 87 18.70 -15.70 -0.22
N PRO A 88 18.55 -17.05 -0.08
CA PRO A 88 17.84 -17.62 1.04
C PRO A 88 18.54 -17.25 2.36
N ILE A 89 17.74 -16.86 3.36
CA ILE A 89 18.21 -16.36 4.68
C ILE A 89 18.93 -17.48 5.46
N GLU A 90 18.61 -18.74 5.18
CA GLU A 90 19.30 -19.92 5.71
C GLU A 90 19.63 -20.90 4.59
N LYS A 91 20.85 -21.46 4.61
CA LYS A 91 21.25 -22.52 3.66
C LYS A 91 20.41 -23.77 3.91
N GLY A 92 19.50 -24.10 2.98
CA GLY A 92 18.66 -25.31 3.03
C GLY A 92 17.17 -25.05 3.33
N HIS A 93 16.78 -23.80 3.56
CA HIS A 93 15.42 -23.42 3.90
C HIS A 93 14.97 -22.22 3.05
N HIS A 94 14.08 -22.45 2.08
CA HIS A 94 13.54 -21.42 1.18
C HIS A 94 12.38 -20.61 1.80
N TRP A 95 12.40 -20.36 3.11
CA TRP A 95 11.41 -19.50 3.76
C TRP A 95 12.01 -18.12 4.03
N VAL A 96 11.24 -17.08 3.74
CA VAL A 96 11.58 -15.72 4.13
C VAL A 96 10.90 -15.45 5.46
N GLY A 97 11.68 -15.28 6.52
CA GLY A 97 11.14 -14.91 7.83
C GLY A 97 10.46 -13.55 7.79
N ILE A 98 9.13 -13.55 7.88
CA ILE A 98 8.33 -12.34 7.98
C ILE A 98 8.33 -11.95 9.45
N ASN A 99 9.18 -10.98 9.79
CA ASN A 99 9.39 -10.56 11.17
C ASN A 99 8.37 -9.50 11.60
N SER A 100 7.07 -9.82 11.61
CA SER A 100 6.02 -9.02 12.25
C SER A 100 4.65 -9.70 12.23
N ALA A 101 4.01 -9.79 13.39
CA ALA A 101 2.55 -10.02 13.48
C ALA A 101 1.76 -8.93 12.72
N GLY A 102 2.38 -7.78 12.44
CA GLY A 102 1.80 -6.66 11.69
C GLY A 102 1.46 -6.95 10.25
N LEU A 103 2.18 -7.88 9.58
CA LEU A 103 1.82 -8.26 8.22
C LEU A 103 0.49 -9.02 8.19
N GLU A 104 0.23 -9.85 9.19
CA GLU A 104 -1.01 -10.59 9.32
C GLU A 104 -2.19 -9.63 9.60
N TYR A 105 -2.02 -8.69 10.55
CA TYR A 105 -3.03 -7.67 10.82
C TYR A 105 -3.27 -6.73 9.62
N SER A 106 -2.21 -6.32 8.93
CA SER A 106 -2.30 -5.52 7.71
C SER A 106 -3.02 -6.27 6.59
N ALA A 107 -2.71 -7.56 6.40
CA ALA A 107 -3.38 -8.41 5.41
C ALA A 107 -4.87 -8.59 5.72
N ILE A 108 -5.23 -8.85 6.98
CA ILE A 108 -6.64 -8.96 7.41
C ILE A 108 -7.38 -7.63 7.19
N SER A 109 -6.75 -6.50 7.52
CA SER A 109 -7.36 -5.18 7.34
C SER A 109 -7.56 -4.82 5.86
N LEU A 110 -6.62 -5.18 4.98
CA LEU A 110 -6.74 -5.04 3.52
C LEU A 110 -7.86 -5.92 2.96
N LEU A 111 -7.95 -7.18 3.41
CA LEU A 111 -9.01 -8.08 2.98
C LEU A 111 -10.39 -7.58 3.43
N SER A 112 -10.47 -7.03 4.65
CA SER A 112 -11.67 -6.43 5.20
C SER A 112 -12.14 -5.22 4.39
N THR A 113 -11.22 -4.32 4.00
CA THR A 113 -11.59 -3.14 3.19
C THR A 113 -12.05 -3.52 1.78
N LEU A 114 -11.44 -4.55 1.17
CA LEU A 114 -11.92 -5.09 -0.12
C LEU A 114 -13.34 -5.65 -0.01
N LEU A 115 -13.65 -6.40 1.05
CA LEU A 115 -15.00 -6.92 1.29
C LEU A 115 -16.00 -5.77 1.52
N MET A 116 -15.64 -4.77 2.34
CA MET A 116 -16.49 -3.60 2.56
C MET A 116 -16.74 -2.81 1.27
N LEU A 117 -15.72 -2.65 0.42
CA LEU A 117 -15.86 -2.00 -0.89
C LEU A 117 -16.82 -2.77 -1.80
N TYR A 118 -16.69 -4.10 -1.85
CA TYR A 118 -17.60 -4.95 -2.64
C TYR A 118 -19.05 -4.82 -2.16
N ILE A 119 -19.27 -4.84 -0.84
CA ILE A 119 -20.60 -4.63 -0.25
C ILE A 119 -21.14 -3.24 -0.61
N ALA A 120 -20.30 -2.19 -0.56
CA ALA A 120 -20.69 -0.84 -0.95
C ALA A 120 -21.13 -0.75 -2.42
N PHE A 121 -20.46 -1.47 -3.33
CA PHE A 121 -20.87 -1.56 -4.72
C PHE A 121 -22.16 -2.37 -4.91
N TRP A 122 -22.31 -3.47 -4.18
CA TRP A 122 -23.50 -4.30 -4.23
C TRP A 122 -24.75 -3.53 -3.78
N LEU A 123 -24.67 -2.79 -2.67
CA LEU A 123 -25.74 -1.93 -2.17
C LEU A 123 -26.13 -0.83 -3.16
N ASN A 124 -25.17 -0.33 -3.94
CA ASN A 124 -25.40 0.69 -4.97
C ASN A 124 -25.71 0.10 -6.36
N LYS A 125 -26.04 -1.20 -6.45
CA LYS A 125 -26.36 -1.89 -7.72
C LYS A 125 -25.30 -1.68 -8.81
N PHE A 126 -24.02 -1.65 -8.43
CA PHE A 126 -22.89 -1.40 -9.32
C PHE A 126 -22.97 -0.09 -10.11
N ARG A 127 -23.67 0.92 -9.60
CA ARG A 127 -23.66 2.27 -10.17
C ARG A 127 -22.67 3.15 -9.42
N LEU A 128 -21.73 3.74 -10.17
CA LEU A 128 -20.75 4.66 -9.62
C LEU A 128 -21.39 6.05 -9.44
N ASP A 129 -21.89 6.31 -8.23
CA ASP A 129 -22.52 7.58 -7.86
C ASP A 129 -21.63 8.36 -6.88
N ARG A 130 -21.89 9.65 -6.69
CA ARG A 130 -21.13 10.49 -5.73
C ARG A 130 -21.20 9.94 -4.31
N ARG A 131 -22.30 9.26 -3.97
CA ARG A 131 -22.47 8.58 -2.67
C ARG A 131 -21.44 7.47 -2.44
N VAL A 132 -21.16 6.67 -3.48
CA VAL A 132 -20.12 5.63 -3.43
C VAL A 132 -18.75 6.28 -3.24
N GLY A 133 -18.48 7.38 -3.94
CA GLY A 133 -17.25 8.15 -3.78
C GLY A 133 -17.02 8.63 -2.34
N TYR A 134 -18.04 9.24 -1.71
CA TYR A 134 -17.94 9.65 -0.30
C TYR A 134 -17.77 8.46 0.64
N ALA A 135 -18.48 7.36 0.41
CA ALA A 135 -18.34 6.14 1.20
C ALA A 135 -16.91 5.57 1.10
N CYS A 136 -16.31 5.54 -0.09
CA CYS A 136 -14.92 5.10 -0.30
C CYS A 136 -13.92 6.01 0.42
N LEU A 137 -14.11 7.33 0.38
CA LEU A 137 -13.22 8.28 1.09
C LEU A 137 -13.28 8.10 2.61
N ILE A 138 -14.49 7.93 3.16
CA ILE A 138 -14.67 7.67 4.60
C ILE A 138 -14.02 6.33 4.98
N MET A 139 -14.25 5.28 4.19
CA MET A 139 -13.65 3.97 4.41
C MET A 139 -12.12 4.02 4.37
N TYR A 140 -11.55 4.76 3.42
CA TYR A 140 -10.11 4.97 3.31
C TYR A 140 -9.54 5.72 4.52
N ALA A 141 -10.20 6.79 4.98
CA ALA A 141 -9.78 7.53 6.17
C ALA A 141 -9.82 6.65 7.43
N VAL A 142 -10.89 5.88 7.63
CA VAL A 142 -11.01 4.95 8.75
C VAL A 142 -9.91 3.89 8.70
N PHE A 143 -9.66 3.32 7.52
CA PHE A 143 -8.59 2.34 7.32
C PHE A 143 -7.21 2.93 7.65
N LEU A 144 -6.89 4.11 7.13
CA LEU A 144 -5.60 4.76 7.40
C LEU A 144 -5.39 5.01 8.90
N ILE A 145 -6.42 5.48 9.60
CA ILE A 145 -6.35 5.72 11.05
C ILE A 145 -6.13 4.40 11.79
N LEU A 146 -6.91 3.38 11.48
CA LEU A 146 -6.83 2.08 12.15
C LEU A 146 -5.48 1.40 11.89
N ALA A 147 -5.01 1.38 10.64
CA ALA A 147 -3.71 0.81 10.27
C ALA A 147 -2.56 1.56 10.95
N SER A 148 -2.60 2.89 10.96
CA SER A 148 -1.57 3.71 11.65
C SER A 148 -1.56 3.46 13.16
N LEU A 149 -2.73 3.32 13.81
CA LEU A 149 -2.82 3.04 15.24
C LEU A 149 -2.29 1.64 15.61
N ILE A 150 -2.53 0.63 14.77
CA ILE A 150 -1.99 -0.72 14.95
C ILE A 150 -0.46 -0.68 14.86
N GLU A 151 0.07 -0.03 13.83
CA GLU A 151 1.52 0.02 13.57
C GLU A 151 2.29 0.93 14.55
N LEU A 152 1.62 1.92 15.18
CA LEU A 152 2.16 2.75 16.27
C LEU A 152 2.18 2.05 17.64
N ASN A 153 1.90 0.75 17.69
CA ASN A 153 1.84 -0.05 18.91
C ASN A 153 0.82 0.41 19.96
N VAL A 154 -0.23 1.13 19.55
CA VAL A 154 -1.23 1.66 20.49
C VAL A 154 -2.08 0.54 21.10
N PHE A 155 -2.39 -0.50 20.32
CA PHE A 155 -3.23 -1.63 20.76
C PHE A 155 -2.41 -2.87 21.12
N PHE A 156 -1.37 -3.18 20.35
CA PHE A 156 -0.50 -4.34 20.54
C PHE A 156 0.94 -3.98 20.14
N PRO A 157 1.98 -4.54 20.77
CA PRO A 157 3.36 -4.35 20.33
C PRO A 157 3.60 -5.15 19.04
N VAL A 158 3.43 -4.48 17.90
CA VAL A 158 3.54 -5.03 16.54
C VAL A 158 4.91 -4.72 15.93
N ASN A 159 5.41 -3.49 16.11
CA ASN A 159 6.74 -3.06 15.68
C ASN A 159 7.71 -3.04 16.86
N LEU A 160 8.81 -3.76 16.76
CA LEU A 160 9.94 -3.56 17.67
C LEU A 160 10.68 -2.25 17.31
N PRO A 161 11.28 -1.55 18.28
CA PRO A 161 12.13 -0.40 17.98
C PRO A 161 13.25 -0.82 17.03
N THR A 162 13.39 -0.12 15.91
CA THR A 162 14.43 -0.36 14.88
C THR A 162 15.85 -0.14 15.41
N CYS A 163 16.01 0.54 16.54
CA CYS A 163 17.25 0.65 17.30
C CYS A 163 17.03 0.30 18.77
N VAL A 164 17.75 -0.72 19.25
CA VAL A 164 18.01 -0.89 20.69
C VAL A 164 19.06 0.16 21.04
N ARG A 165 18.68 1.16 21.83
CA ARG A 165 19.64 2.10 22.41
C ARG A 165 20.22 1.52 23.68
#